data_AF-A0A174FZW0-F1
#
_entry.id   AF-A0A174FZW0-F1
#
_cell.length_a   1.000
_cell.length_b   1.000
_cell.length_c   1.000
_cell.angle_alpha   90.00
_cell.angle_beta   90.00
_cell.angle_gamma   90.00
#
_symmetry.space_group_name_H-M   'P 1'
#
loop_
_entity.id
_entity.type
_entity.pdbx_description
1 polymer ?
#
loop_
_entity_poly.entity_id
_entity_poly.type
_entity_poly.pdbx_seq_one_letter_code
_entity_poly.pdbx_strand_id
1 'polypeptide(L)'
;MKRIINLLSLISAIVTCGLIICTLMTSYQFFYVGQVFNSYMPIQVGSAVTMALLALRFLLNENGSKRITYSAISILISLILIFSISLVK
;
A
#
# COMPACT_ATOMS: atom_id res chain seq x y z
N MET A 1 7.71 20.29 -3.43
CA MET A 1 7.80 18.91 -2.88
C MET A 1 6.48 18.39 -2.30
N LYS A 2 5.82 19.11 -1.38
CA LYS A 2 4.55 18.69 -0.74
C LYS A 2 3.43 18.27 -1.70
N ARG A 3 3.23 19.03 -2.79
CA ARG A 3 2.23 18.69 -3.84
C ARG A 3 2.53 17.39 -4.58
N ILE A 4 3.80 17.13 -4.91
CA ILE A 4 4.22 15.93 -5.65
C ILE A 4 3.94 14.68 -4.81
N ILE A 5 4.29 14.73 -3.53
CA ILE A 5 4.11 13.60 -2.62
C ILE A 5 2.62 13.35 -2.33
N ASN A 6 1.80 14.40 -2.24
CA ASN A 6 0.35 14.25 -2.17
C ASN A 6 -0.20 13.57 -3.42
N LEU A 7 0.23 14.00 -4.62
CA LEU A 7 -0.21 13.41 -5.88
C LEU A 7 0.21 11.94 -5.99
N LEU A 8 1.45 11.62 -5.63
CA LEU A 8 2.00 10.28 -5.68
C LEU A 8 1.30 9.34 -4.68
N SER A 9 1.01 9.83 -3.47
CA SER A 9 0.23 9.10 -2.46
C SER A 9 -1.19 8.83 -2.95
N LEU A 10 -1.84 9.79 -3.62
CA LEU A 10 -3.17 9.61 -4.22
C LEU A 10 -3.15 8.55 -5.33
N ILE A 11 -2.22 8.67 -6.29
CA ILE A 11 -2.09 7.73 -7.41
C ILE A 11 -1.81 6.32 -6.87
N SER A 12 -0.89 6.19 -5.91
CA SER A 12 -0.61 4.90 -5.28
C SER A 12 -1.84 4.31 -4.61
N ALA A 13 -2.64 5.10 -3.90
CA ALA A 13 -3.87 4.63 -3.28
C ALA A 13 -4.89 4.14 -4.33
N ILE A 14 -5.05 4.86 -5.44
CA ILE A 14 -5.94 4.46 -6.55
C ILE A 14 -5.49 3.12 -7.14
N VAL A 15 -4.19 2.97 -7.40
CA VAL A 15 -3.62 1.72 -7.93
C VAL A 15 -3.86 0.57 -6.94
N THR A 16 -3.61 0.77 -5.65
CA THR A 16 -3.83 -0.26 -4.63
C THR A 16 -5.30 -0.65 -4.50
N CYS A 17 -6.24 0.29 -4.60
CA CYS A 17 -7.67 -0.04 -4.69
C CYS A 17 -7.98 -0.93 -5.90
N GLY A 18 -7.39 -0.63 -7.06
CA GLY A 18 -7.49 -1.49 -8.25
C GLY A 18 -6.97 -2.90 -8.00
N LEU A 19 -5.79 -3.04 -7.38
CA LEU A 19 -5.21 -4.34 -7.02
C LEU A 19 -6.12 -5.14 -6.08
N ILE A 20 -6.73 -4.48 -5.09
CA ILE A 20 -7.67 -5.11 -4.16
C ILE A 20 -8.89 -5.65 -4.91
N ILE A 21 -9.48 -4.85 -5.80
CA ILE A 21 -10.64 -5.26 -6.61
C ILE A 21 -10.26 -6.45 -7.50
N CYS A 22 -9.10 -6.40 -8.17
CA CYS A 22 -8.64 -7.48 -9.03
C CYS A 22 -8.46 -8.79 -8.27
N THR A 23 -7.80 -8.79 -7.10
CA THR A 23 -7.64 -10.01 -6.30
C THR A 23 -8.96 -10.53 -5.74
N LEU A 24 -9.89 -9.64 -5.35
CA LEU A 24 -11.24 -10.07 -4.95
C LEU A 24 -11.96 -10.75 -6.12
N MET A 25 -11.92 -10.18 -7.31
CA MET A 25 -12.52 -10.79 -8.50
C MET A 25 -11.91 -12.17 -8.81
N THR A 26 -10.60 -12.34 -8.68
CA THR A 26 -9.95 -13.66 -8.85
C THR A 26 -10.41 -14.65 -7.78
N SER A 27 -10.61 -14.20 -6.54
CA SER A 27 -11.14 -15.06 -5.44
C SER A 27 -12.55 -15.58 -5.73
N TYR A 28 -13.37 -14.82 -6.47
CA TYR A 28 -14.70 -15.23 -6.95
C TYR A 28 -14.67 -15.99 -8.30
N GLN A 29 -13.51 -16.52 -8.71
CA GLN A 29 -13.31 -17.29 -9.94
C GLN A 29 -13.65 -16.55 -11.26
N PHE A 30 -13.58 -15.21 -11.30
CA PHE A 30 -13.58 -14.50 -12.57
C PHE A 30 -12.27 -14.80 -13.32
N PHE A 31 -12.30 -15.84 -14.17
CA PHE A 31 -11.15 -16.44 -14.88
C PHE A 31 -10.31 -15.47 -15.73
N TYR A 32 -10.84 -14.28 -16.03
CA TYR A 32 -10.22 -13.29 -16.91
C TYR A 32 -9.24 -12.34 -16.21
N VAL A 33 -9.20 -12.32 -14.87
CA VAL A 33 -8.26 -11.48 -14.12
C VAL A 33 -7.03 -12.35 -13.86
N GLY A 34 -6.00 -12.19 -14.69
CA GLY A 34 -4.86 -13.12 -14.83
C GLY A 34 -4.22 -13.66 -13.55
N GLN A 35 -3.53 -14.79 -13.66
CA GLN A 35 -2.99 -15.59 -12.54
C GLN A 35 -2.13 -14.82 -11.51
N VAL A 36 -1.60 -13.65 -11.89
CA VAL A 36 -0.85 -12.75 -11.01
C VAL A 36 -1.66 -12.36 -9.76
N PHE A 37 -2.98 -12.24 -9.89
CA PHE A 37 -3.89 -11.87 -8.78
C PHE A 37 -4.39 -13.05 -7.96
N ASN A 38 -3.98 -14.28 -8.31
CA ASN A 38 -4.29 -15.48 -7.52
C ASN A 38 -3.42 -15.58 -6.26
N SER A 39 -2.34 -14.79 -6.20
CA SER A 39 -1.56 -14.59 -4.99
C SER A 39 -1.98 -13.28 -4.30
N TYR A 40 -1.86 -13.24 -2.97
CA TYR A 40 -2.02 -11.99 -2.20
C TYR A 40 -0.83 -11.03 -2.35
N MET A 41 0.26 -11.49 -2.96
CA MET A 41 1.49 -10.74 -3.15
C MET A 41 1.30 -9.37 -3.83
N PRO A 42 0.50 -9.20 -4.89
CA PRO A 42 0.27 -7.88 -5.50
C PRO A 42 -0.38 -6.88 -4.53
N ILE A 43 -1.37 -7.31 -3.74
CA ILE A 43 -1.96 -6.44 -2.71
C ILE A 43 -0.94 -6.11 -1.64
N GLN A 44 -0.18 -7.09 -1.15
CA GLN A 44 0.83 -6.87 -0.10
C GLN A 44 1.88 -5.84 -0.54
N VAL A 45 2.41 -5.97 -1.75
CA VAL A 45 3.37 -5.01 -2.31
C VAL A 45 2.72 -3.65 -2.53
N GLY A 46 1.54 -3.59 -3.16
CA GLY A 46 0.84 -2.33 -3.44
C GLY A 46 0.53 -1.55 -2.16
N SER A 47 -0.04 -2.22 -1.17
CA SER A 47 -0.36 -1.62 0.14
C SER A 47 0.89 -1.20 0.92
N ALA A 48 1.98 -1.98 0.86
CA ALA A 48 3.24 -1.60 1.50
C ALA A 48 3.82 -0.32 0.91
N VAL A 49 3.77 -0.16 -0.43
CA VAL A 49 4.21 1.05 -1.13
C VAL A 49 3.32 2.24 -0.78
N THR A 50 1.99 2.07 -0.77
CA THR A 50 1.07 3.15 -0.39
C THR A 50 1.32 3.63 1.05
N MET A 51 1.55 2.70 1.98
CA MET A 51 1.85 3.02 3.38
C MET A 51 3.21 3.71 3.54
N ALA A 52 4.23 3.32 2.78
CA ALA A 52 5.51 4.03 2.77
C ALA A 52 5.39 5.47 2.23
N LEU A 53 4.58 5.67 1.18
CA LEU A 53 4.30 7.01 0.64
C LEU A 53 3.47 7.87 1.60
N LEU A 54 2.51 7.28 2.31
CA LEU A 54 1.78 7.93 3.39
C LEU A 54 2.70 8.35 4.54
N ALA A 55 3.63 7.48 4.94
CA ALA A 55 4.61 7.82 5.96
C ALA A 55 5.45 9.03 5.58
N LEU A 56 5.93 9.07 4.33
CA LEU A 56 6.69 10.19 3.79
C LEU A 56 5.83 11.46 3.72
N ARG A 57 4.56 11.33 3.33
CA ARG A 57 3.60 12.44 3.30
C ARG A 57 3.39 13.03 4.68
N PHE A 58 3.13 12.21 5.70
CA PHE A 58 2.97 12.69 7.07
C PHE A 58 4.24 13.33 7.60
N LEU A 59 5.40 12.77 7.28
CA LEU A 59 6.70 13.31 7.71
C LEU A 59 6.97 14.71 7.13
N LEU A 60 6.45 15.05 5.95
CA LEU A 60 6.74 16.30 5.26
C LEU A 60 5.63 17.35 5.35
N ASN A 61 4.38 16.94 5.56
CA ASN A 61 3.23 17.85 5.58
C ASN A 61 2.74 18.19 6.99
N GLU A 62 2.84 17.27 7.95
CA GLU A 62 2.35 17.49 9.32
C GLU A 62 3.46 18.04 10.23
N ASN A 63 3.06 18.84 11.22
CA ASN A 63 3.94 19.36 12.26
C ASN A 63 3.48 18.89 13.65
N GLY A 64 4.44 18.74 14.58
CA GLY A 64 4.16 18.32 15.96
C GLY A 64 4.07 16.80 16.14
N SER A 65 3.46 16.37 17.26
CA SER A 65 3.40 14.95 17.65
C SER A 65 2.71 14.04 16.62
N LYS A 66 1.66 14.55 15.96
CA LYS A 66 0.91 13.83 14.91
C LYS A 66 1.81 13.37 13.75
N ARG A 67 2.84 14.16 13.40
CA ARG A 67 3.82 13.82 12.36
C ARG A 67 4.50 12.50 12.66
N ILE A 68 4.99 12.33 13.89
CA ILE A 68 5.79 11.18 14.29
C ILE A 68 4.88 9.96 14.44
N THR A 69 3.73 10.12 15.12
CA THR A 69 2.81 9.00 15.36
C THR A 69 2.28 8.41 14.05
N TYR A 70 1.75 9.24 13.13
CA TYR A 70 1.21 8.72 11.87
C TYR A 70 2.30 8.18 10.94
N SER A 71 3.48 8.79 10.90
CA SER A 71 4.61 8.30 10.11
C SER A 71 5.14 6.97 10.65
N ALA A 72 5.28 6.82 11.97
CA ALA A 72 5.74 5.58 12.59
C ALA A 72 4.76 4.42 12.37
N ILE A 73 3.46 4.65 12.54
CA ILE A 73 2.43 3.61 12.32
C ILE A 73 2.44 3.16 10.85
N SER A 74 2.51 4.10 9.91
CA SER A 74 2.51 3.76 8.48
C SER A 74 3.78 3.02 8.04
N ILE A 75 4.96 3.37 8.59
CA ILE A 75 6.20 2.60 8.38
C ILE A 75 6.06 1.19 8.96
N LEU A 76 5.54 1.06 10.18
CA LEU A 76 5.36 -0.24 10.83
C LEU A 76 4.47 -1.17 9.99
N ILE A 77 3.34 -0.66 9.48
CA ILE A 77 2.44 -1.43 8.61
C ILE A 77 3.16 -1.85 7.32
N SER A 78 3.93 -0.95 6.70
CA SER A 78 4.70 -1.26 5.49
C SER A 78 5.72 -2.38 5.74
N LEU A 79 6.44 -2.34 6.87
CA LEU A 79 7.39 -3.39 7.26
C LEU A 79 6.71 -4.74 7.51
N ILE A 80 5.57 -4.75 8.22
CA ILE A 80 4.79 -5.97 8.47
C ILE A 80 4.34 -6.61 7.14
N LEU A 81 3.85 -5.81 6.20
CA LEU A 81 3.42 -6.29 4.89
C LEU A 81 4.58 -6.89 4.09
N ILE A 82 5.74 -6.23 4.05
CA ILE A 82 6.92 -6.75 3.36
C ILE A 82 7.39 -8.05 4.02
N PHE A 83 7.43 -8.11 5.34
CA PHE A 83 7.82 -9.31 6.08
C PHE A 83 6.83 -10.47 5.82
N SER A 84 5.54 -10.18 5.72
CA SER A 84 4.51 -11.20 5.44
C SER A 84 4.71 -11.90 4.09
N ILE A 85 5.30 -11.24 3.10
CA ILE A 85 5.64 -11.85 1.80
C ILE A 85 6.68 -12.98 1.98
N SER A 86 7.66 -12.79 2.86
CA SER A 86 8.69 -13.83 3.11
C SER A 86 8.20 -15.01 3.93
N LEU A 87 7.11 -14.84 4.69
CA LEU A 87 6.50 -15.85 5.56
C LEU A 87 5.52 -16.75 4.78
N VAL A 88 4.85 -16.21 3.77
CA VAL A 88 3.96 -16.95 2.86
C VAL A 88 4.81 -17.44 1.70
N LYS A 89 5.55 -18.53 1.90
CA LYS A 89 6.34 -19.21 0.87
C LYS A 89 5.71 -20.55 0.50
#